data_AF-A0A7S1IEX0-F1
#
_entry.id   AF-A0A7S1IEX0-F1
#
_cell.length_a   1.000
_cell.length_b   1.000
_cell.length_c   1.000
_cell.angle_alpha   90.00
_cell.angle_beta   90.00
_cell.angle_gamma   90.00
#
_symmetry.space_group_name_H-M   'P 1'
#
loop_
_entity.id
_entity.type
_entity.pdbx_description
1 polymer ?
#
loop_
_entity_poly.entity_id
_entity_poly.type
_entity_poly.pdbx_seq_one_letter_code
_entity_poly.pdbx_strand_id
1 'polypeptide(L)'
;YRFVFLKFMSHIRDLQQSLLNAVSASLVKEPRYEDQDPRSNVIVNLVAQIVSAGSPEFILKLALYVRDDLNIRTSANFLLALAATHKECRPYLKLYLPAIVRLPSDWLEVVKLLRQMPGQGNGGLPHALRVAMTIKFQDFDEFSLAKYNKEKALAKARAREKKDAFIGRLIRSDSDDSDEEDGPRVLETLKQMVRHMHISTPVYNVMCLTGKRYPTSQELFHQTGLPGDWDSSRAGKRMKLAVPVTWETQLSAWGNKASTWEKLLDNNQLPFMAMLRNLRNMLEAGISMQHHQKVIRTLTNPQSIARSRQFPFRFFTAYEAIDIDLGGLVKGTDGRLGFPKRSEL
;
A
#
# COMPACT_ATOMS: atom_id res chain seq x y z
N TYR A 1 -39.87 -5.05 30.21
CA TYR A 1 -39.44 -4.81 28.82
C TYR A 1 -38.54 -3.57 28.65
N ARG A 2 -38.96 -2.36 29.02
CA ARG A 2 -38.16 -1.13 28.84
C ARG A 2 -36.78 -1.15 29.52
N PHE A 3 -36.69 -1.68 30.74
CA PHE A 3 -35.42 -1.80 31.48
C PHE A 3 -34.42 -2.77 30.83
N VAL A 4 -34.91 -3.93 30.35
CA VAL A 4 -34.09 -4.93 29.66
C VAL A 4 -33.57 -4.38 28.33
N PHE A 5 -34.42 -3.67 27.57
CA PHE A 5 -34.02 -3.00 26.34
C PHE A 5 -32.94 -1.93 26.58
N LEU A 6 -33.09 -1.10 27.62
CA LEU A 6 -32.09 -0.09 27.97
C LEU A 6 -30.74 -0.71 28.37
N LYS A 7 -30.76 -1.81 29.13
CA LYS A 7 -29.55 -2.54 29.52
C LYS A 7 -28.86 -3.23 28.33
N PHE A 8 -29.63 -3.72 27.37
CA PHE A 8 -29.11 -4.25 26.11
C PHE A 8 -28.45 -3.14 25.27
N MET A 9 -29.11 -2.00 25.14
CA MET A 9 -28.57 -0.83 24.43
C MET A 9 -27.33 -0.23 25.12
N SER A 10 -27.23 -0.26 26.45
CA SER A 10 -26.00 0.15 27.14
C SER A 10 -24.86 -0.83 26.83
N HIS A 11 -25.12 -2.14 26.91
CA HIS A 11 -24.11 -3.15 26.65
C HIS A 11 -23.51 -3.05 25.23
N ILE A 12 -24.34 -2.84 24.20
CA ILE A 12 -23.85 -2.63 22.83
C ILE A 12 -22.93 -1.41 22.75
N ARG A 13 -23.31 -0.30 23.39
CA ARG A 13 -22.48 0.92 23.41
C ARG A 13 -21.14 0.69 24.11
N ASP A 14 -21.12 -0.07 25.20
CA ASP A 14 -19.89 -0.40 25.91
C ASP A 14 -18.94 -1.25 25.04
N LEU A 15 -19.49 -2.22 24.30
CA LEU A 15 -18.72 -3.01 23.33
C LEU A 15 -18.16 -2.13 22.20
N GLN A 16 -18.99 -1.27 21.62
CA GLN A 16 -18.59 -0.34 20.55
C GLN A 16 -17.48 0.60 21.02
N GLN A 17 -17.61 1.18 22.23
CA GLN A 17 -16.60 2.04 22.82
C GLN A 17 -15.31 1.28 23.11
N SER A 18 -15.41 0.04 23.60
CA SER A 18 -14.25 -0.81 23.86
C SER A 18 -13.48 -1.11 22.57
N LEU A 19 -14.19 -1.44 21.49
CA LEU A 19 -13.57 -1.67 20.19
C LEU A 19 -12.94 -0.39 19.63
N LEU A 20 -13.63 0.75 19.72
CA LEU A 20 -13.10 2.04 19.31
C LEU A 20 -11.79 2.36 20.05
N ASN A 21 -11.74 2.18 21.36
CA ASN A 21 -10.55 2.42 22.17
C ASN A 21 -9.41 1.47 21.80
N ALA A 22 -9.71 0.18 21.63
CA ALA A 22 -8.71 -0.84 21.27
C ALA A 22 -8.08 -0.56 19.90
N VAL A 23 -8.87 -0.13 18.92
CA VAL A 23 -8.36 0.23 17.58
C VAL A 23 -7.66 1.57 17.60
N SER A 24 -8.14 2.55 18.37
CA SER A 24 -7.50 3.88 18.47
C SER A 24 -6.13 3.81 19.15
N ALA A 25 -5.91 2.82 20.03
CA ALA A 25 -4.59 2.56 20.62
C ALA A 25 -3.50 2.24 19.57
N SER A 26 -3.89 1.85 18.34
CA SER A 26 -2.98 1.71 17.21
C SER A 26 -2.24 3.00 16.84
N LEU A 27 -2.73 4.19 17.23
CA LEU A 27 -2.02 5.46 17.05
C LEU A 27 -0.68 5.50 17.79
N VAL A 28 -0.60 4.81 18.94
CA VAL A 28 0.63 4.71 19.74
C VAL A 28 1.52 3.62 19.17
N LYS A 29 0.94 2.43 18.93
CA LYS A 29 1.66 1.29 18.37
C LYS A 29 0.70 0.33 17.69
N GLU A 30 0.72 0.29 16.36
CA GLU A 30 -0.09 -0.66 15.59
C GLU A 30 0.19 -2.12 16.01
N PRO A 31 -0.84 -2.97 16.11
CA PRO A 31 -0.67 -4.42 16.19
C PRO A 31 0.06 -4.97 14.97
N ARG A 32 0.91 -5.97 15.17
CA ARG A 32 1.44 -6.76 14.05
C ARG A 32 0.38 -7.78 13.65
N TYR A 33 -0.58 -7.32 12.84
CA TYR A 33 -1.72 -8.14 12.41
C TYR A 33 -1.30 -9.41 11.67
N GLU A 34 -0.10 -9.42 11.07
CA GLU A 34 0.45 -10.57 10.35
C GLU A 34 1.07 -11.64 11.27
N ASP A 35 1.40 -11.28 12.52
CA ASP A 35 2.16 -12.12 13.47
C ASP A 35 1.31 -12.66 14.61
N GLN A 36 -0.02 -12.71 14.46
CA GLN A 36 -0.96 -13.13 15.53
C GLN A 36 -0.76 -12.35 16.84
N ASP A 37 -0.49 -11.03 16.75
CA ASP A 37 -0.33 -10.15 17.91
C ASP A 37 -1.54 -10.28 18.87
N PRO A 38 -1.33 -10.52 20.18
CA PRO A 38 -2.43 -10.68 21.15
C PRO A 38 -3.44 -9.53 21.15
N ARG A 39 -3.00 -8.30 20.80
CA ARG A 39 -3.88 -7.13 20.68
C ARG A 39 -4.88 -7.28 19.53
N SER A 40 -4.51 -8.00 18.48
CA SER A 40 -5.41 -8.35 17.38
C SER A 40 -6.52 -9.29 17.84
N ASN A 41 -6.23 -10.23 18.76
CA ASN A 41 -7.23 -11.15 19.30
C ASN A 41 -8.31 -10.41 20.11
N VAL A 42 -7.93 -9.36 20.85
CA VAL A 42 -8.90 -8.49 21.55
C VAL A 42 -9.87 -7.86 20.54
N ILE A 43 -9.34 -7.33 19.44
CA ILE A 43 -10.17 -6.74 18.36
C ILE A 43 -11.09 -7.80 17.76
N VAL A 44 -10.56 -8.99 17.42
CA VAL A 44 -11.36 -10.10 16.86
C VAL A 44 -12.51 -10.49 17.79
N ASN A 45 -12.24 -10.64 19.09
CA ASN A 45 -13.24 -11.01 20.08
C ASN A 45 -14.34 -9.94 20.24
N LEU A 46 -13.96 -8.66 20.27
CA LEU A 46 -14.92 -7.56 20.35
C LEU A 46 -15.80 -7.46 19.10
N VAL A 47 -15.21 -7.65 17.91
CA VAL A 47 -15.96 -7.70 16.66
C VAL A 47 -16.99 -8.82 16.67
N ALA A 48 -16.59 -10.04 17.07
CA ALA A 48 -17.51 -11.17 17.16
C ALA A 48 -18.69 -10.89 18.12
N GLN A 49 -18.42 -10.27 19.27
CA GLN A 49 -19.46 -9.87 20.23
C GLN A 49 -20.41 -8.80 19.66
N ILE A 50 -19.89 -7.77 19.00
CA ILE A 50 -20.70 -6.70 18.39
C ILE A 50 -21.58 -7.24 17.26
N VAL A 51 -21.04 -8.14 16.44
CA VAL A 51 -21.80 -8.81 15.38
C VAL A 51 -22.93 -9.65 16.00
N SER A 52 -22.62 -10.42 17.04
CA SER A 52 -23.60 -11.26 17.74
C SER A 52 -24.69 -10.44 18.44
N ALA A 53 -24.35 -9.24 18.91
CA ALA A 53 -25.29 -8.30 19.50
C ALA A 53 -26.15 -7.54 18.47
N GLY A 54 -26.01 -7.83 17.17
CA GLY A 54 -26.85 -7.27 16.11
C GLY A 54 -26.41 -5.90 15.61
N SER A 55 -25.15 -5.50 15.79
CA SER A 55 -24.60 -4.23 15.26
C SER A 55 -23.45 -4.41 14.25
N PRO A 56 -23.61 -5.25 13.20
CA PRO A 56 -22.51 -5.59 12.28
C PRO A 56 -22.01 -4.40 11.44
N GLU A 57 -22.87 -3.45 11.09
CA GLU A 57 -22.48 -2.27 10.29
C GLU A 57 -21.45 -1.39 11.01
N PHE A 58 -21.48 -1.37 12.35
CA PHE A 58 -20.56 -0.57 13.16
C PHE A 58 -19.10 -0.87 12.84
N ILE A 59 -18.77 -2.12 12.52
CA ILE A 59 -17.39 -2.54 12.21
C ILE A 59 -16.85 -1.79 10.99
N LEU A 60 -17.68 -1.60 9.96
CA LEU A 60 -17.29 -0.91 8.73
C LEU A 60 -17.33 0.61 8.88
N LYS A 61 -18.25 1.15 9.70
CA LYS A 61 -18.23 2.56 10.09
C LYS A 61 -16.95 2.90 10.85
N LEU A 62 -16.55 2.05 11.80
CA LEU A 62 -15.31 2.20 12.52
C LEU A 62 -14.09 2.09 11.59
N ALA A 63 -14.08 1.12 10.68
CA ALA A 63 -13.00 0.99 9.69
C ALA A 63 -12.85 2.26 8.83
N LEU A 64 -13.96 2.87 8.42
CA LEU A 64 -13.96 4.13 7.68
C LEU A 64 -13.42 5.28 8.54
N TYR A 65 -13.90 5.44 9.78
CA TYR A 65 -13.41 6.45 10.72
C TYR A 65 -11.89 6.33 10.96
N VAL A 66 -11.41 5.10 11.17
CA VAL A 66 -9.98 4.82 11.37
C VAL A 66 -9.16 5.22 10.14
N ARG A 67 -9.73 5.07 8.94
CA ARG A 67 -9.08 5.43 7.67
C ARG A 67 -9.09 6.94 7.40
N ASP A 68 -10.17 7.61 7.73
CA ASP A 68 -10.45 8.98 7.32
C ASP A 68 -9.97 10.00 8.36
N ASP A 69 -10.31 9.76 9.62
CA ASP A 69 -10.09 10.67 10.74
C ASP A 69 -8.80 10.32 11.49
N LEU A 70 -8.60 9.03 11.80
CA LEU A 70 -7.37 8.59 12.48
C LEU A 70 -6.19 8.37 11.52
N ASN A 71 -6.43 8.37 10.20
CA ASN A 71 -5.41 8.15 9.17
C ASN A 71 -4.54 6.88 9.39
N ILE A 72 -5.10 5.83 9.98
CA ILE A 72 -4.43 4.53 10.20
C ILE A 72 -4.86 3.56 9.09
N ARG A 73 -3.91 3.19 8.22
CA ARG A 73 -4.18 2.33 7.07
C ARG A 73 -4.40 0.87 7.45
N THR A 74 -3.44 0.29 8.17
CA THR A 74 -3.39 -1.17 8.41
C THR A 74 -4.57 -1.63 9.26
N SER A 75 -4.88 -0.91 10.34
CA SER A 75 -6.01 -1.23 11.22
C SER A 75 -7.36 -1.12 10.49
N ALA A 76 -7.54 -0.13 9.61
CA ALA A 76 -8.75 -0.02 8.80
C ALA A 76 -8.90 -1.22 7.84
N ASN A 77 -7.82 -1.60 7.16
CA ASN A 77 -7.81 -2.76 6.26
C ASN A 77 -8.03 -4.08 7.04
N PHE A 78 -7.51 -4.19 8.27
CA PHE A 78 -7.75 -5.34 9.14
C PHE A 78 -9.21 -5.45 9.56
N LEU A 79 -9.85 -4.35 10.00
CA LEU A 79 -11.27 -4.33 10.33
C LEU A 79 -12.15 -4.69 9.12
N LEU A 80 -11.81 -4.19 7.93
CA LEU A 80 -12.51 -4.53 6.69
C LEU A 80 -12.37 -6.03 6.35
N ALA A 81 -11.16 -6.58 6.44
CA ALA A 81 -10.90 -8.00 6.22
C ALA A 81 -11.69 -8.85 7.22
N LEU A 82 -11.70 -8.45 8.49
CA LEU A 82 -12.37 -9.16 9.57
C LEU A 82 -13.89 -9.13 9.37
N ALA A 83 -14.44 -7.96 9.04
CA ALA A 83 -15.85 -7.80 8.69
C ALA A 83 -16.26 -8.73 7.54
N ALA A 84 -15.40 -8.96 6.54
CA ALA A 84 -15.72 -9.84 5.42
C ALA A 84 -15.89 -11.33 5.81
N THR A 85 -15.32 -11.76 6.94
CA THR A 85 -15.49 -13.13 7.44
C THR A 85 -16.90 -13.38 7.97
N HIS A 86 -17.48 -12.39 8.65
CA HIS A 86 -18.83 -12.43 9.23
C HIS A 86 -19.91 -12.24 8.17
N LYS A 87 -20.95 -13.08 8.18
CA LYS A 87 -22.03 -13.04 7.17
C LYS A 87 -22.88 -11.79 7.29
N GLU A 88 -23.08 -11.33 8.53
CA GLU A 88 -23.90 -10.21 8.96
C GLU A 88 -23.33 -8.86 8.47
N CYS A 89 -22.01 -8.79 8.26
CA CYS A 89 -21.33 -7.60 7.76
C CYS A 89 -21.34 -7.48 6.23
N ARG A 90 -21.56 -8.59 5.51
CA ARG A 90 -21.42 -8.67 4.04
C ARG A 90 -22.32 -7.69 3.26
N PRO A 91 -23.58 -7.41 3.66
CA PRO A 91 -24.43 -6.46 2.94
C PRO A 91 -23.83 -5.05 2.84
N TYR A 92 -23.02 -4.66 3.82
CA TYR A 92 -22.45 -3.32 3.92
C TYR A 92 -21.11 -3.18 3.17
N LEU A 93 -20.46 -4.27 2.77
CA LEU A 93 -19.14 -4.22 2.13
C LEU A 93 -19.12 -3.37 0.86
N LYS A 94 -20.15 -3.50 0.02
CA LYS A 94 -20.24 -2.72 -1.23
C LYS A 94 -20.31 -1.21 -0.99
N LEU A 95 -20.89 -0.80 0.14
CA LEU A 95 -21.04 0.61 0.52
C LEU A 95 -19.72 1.19 1.06
N TYR A 96 -19.07 0.49 2.00
CA TYR A 96 -17.91 1.03 2.72
C TYR A 96 -16.56 0.73 2.09
N LEU A 97 -16.41 -0.43 1.42
CA LEU A 97 -15.11 -0.85 0.85
C LEU A 97 -14.51 0.20 -0.10
N PRO A 98 -15.27 0.83 -1.03
CA PRO A 98 -14.67 1.78 -1.96
C PRO A 98 -14.06 3.02 -1.32
N ALA A 99 -14.55 3.41 -0.14
CA ALA A 99 -14.05 4.54 0.64
C ALA A 99 -12.84 4.15 1.53
N ILE A 100 -12.86 2.93 2.09
CA ILE A 100 -11.78 2.41 2.94
C ILE A 100 -10.54 2.07 2.10
N VAL A 101 -10.73 1.31 1.02
CA VAL A 101 -9.69 0.88 0.09
C VAL A 101 -9.44 2.02 -0.89
N ARG A 102 -8.29 2.70 -0.76
CA ARG A 102 -7.95 3.87 -1.60
C ARG A 102 -6.86 3.54 -2.62
N LEU A 103 -5.94 2.64 -2.28
CA LEU A 103 -4.79 2.28 -3.10
C LEU A 103 -4.84 0.81 -3.54
N PRO A 104 -4.22 0.44 -4.68
CA PRO A 104 -4.05 -0.97 -5.04
C PRO A 104 -3.29 -1.78 -3.97
N SER A 105 -2.43 -1.14 -3.17
CA SER A 105 -1.79 -1.78 -2.02
C SER A 105 -2.74 -2.03 -0.84
N ASP A 106 -3.79 -1.24 -0.67
CA ASP A 106 -4.87 -1.53 0.30
C ASP A 106 -5.63 -2.78 -0.15
N TRP A 107 -5.93 -2.85 -1.45
CA TRP A 107 -6.64 -3.96 -2.08
C TRP A 107 -5.93 -5.31 -1.88
N LEU A 108 -4.60 -5.33 -2.07
CA LEU A 108 -3.74 -6.50 -1.79
C LEU A 108 -3.70 -6.85 -0.30
N GLU A 109 -3.53 -5.84 0.55
CA GLU A 109 -3.39 -6.03 2.00
C GLU A 109 -4.65 -6.62 2.63
N VAL A 110 -5.85 -6.18 2.23
CA VAL A 110 -7.11 -6.75 2.73
C VAL A 110 -7.18 -8.25 2.48
N VAL A 111 -6.79 -8.72 1.29
CA VAL A 111 -6.78 -10.15 0.98
C VAL A 111 -5.69 -10.89 1.75
N LYS A 112 -4.52 -10.27 1.92
CA LYS A 112 -3.43 -10.84 2.73
C LYS A 112 -3.88 -11.05 4.18
N LEU A 113 -4.45 -10.02 4.80
CA LEU A 113 -4.96 -10.06 6.17
C LEU A 113 -6.10 -11.07 6.33
N LEU A 114 -7.04 -11.10 5.38
CA LEU A 114 -8.14 -12.08 5.39
C LEU A 114 -7.61 -13.52 5.43
N ARG A 115 -6.60 -13.84 4.61
CA ARG A 115 -6.06 -15.20 4.51
C ARG A 115 -5.31 -15.67 5.75
N GLN A 116 -4.86 -14.73 6.58
CA GLN A 116 -4.23 -15.02 7.86
C GLN A 116 -5.25 -15.27 8.98
N MET A 117 -6.54 -15.01 8.74
CA MET A 117 -7.57 -15.23 9.75
C MET A 117 -7.91 -16.72 9.91
N PRO A 118 -8.24 -17.17 11.14
CA PRO A 118 -8.64 -18.55 11.40
C PRO A 118 -9.80 -18.99 10.50
N GLY A 119 -9.65 -20.14 9.83
CA GLY A 119 -10.68 -20.69 8.94
C GLY A 119 -10.82 -20.00 7.59
N GLN A 120 -10.03 -18.97 7.29
CA GLN A 120 -10.04 -18.22 6.02
C GLN A 120 -8.83 -18.50 5.14
N GLY A 121 -8.24 -19.71 5.22
CA GLY A 121 -6.98 -20.07 4.55
C GLY A 121 -6.98 -19.94 3.01
N ASN A 122 -6.54 -20.96 2.27
CA ASN A 122 -6.45 -20.85 0.79
C ASN A 122 -7.80 -20.99 0.06
N GLY A 123 -8.91 -20.94 0.78
CA GLY A 123 -10.26 -20.97 0.23
C GLY A 123 -10.58 -19.76 -0.66
N GLY A 124 -11.69 -19.85 -1.39
CA GLY A 124 -12.16 -18.75 -2.23
C GLY A 124 -12.56 -17.52 -1.39
N LEU A 125 -12.30 -16.32 -1.92
CA LEU A 125 -12.73 -15.09 -1.26
C LEU A 125 -14.26 -15.07 -1.05
N PRO A 126 -14.76 -14.57 0.10
CA PRO A 126 -16.20 -14.36 0.31
C PRO A 126 -16.82 -13.64 -0.88
N HIS A 127 -17.96 -14.15 -1.37
CA HIS A 127 -18.56 -13.62 -2.60
C HIS A 127 -18.82 -12.12 -2.55
N ALA A 128 -19.36 -11.62 -1.42
CA ALA A 128 -19.61 -10.19 -1.21
C ALA A 128 -18.32 -9.35 -1.27
N LEU A 129 -17.21 -9.85 -0.71
CA LEU A 129 -15.91 -9.19 -0.79
C LEU A 129 -15.40 -9.14 -2.24
N ARG A 130 -15.50 -10.26 -2.97
CA ARG A 130 -15.10 -10.35 -4.38
C ARG A 130 -15.86 -9.36 -5.25
N VAL A 131 -17.18 -9.23 -5.06
CA VAL A 131 -18.03 -8.28 -5.79
C VAL A 131 -17.60 -6.84 -5.50
N ALA A 132 -17.45 -6.47 -4.22
CA ALA A 132 -17.02 -5.14 -3.84
C ALA A 132 -15.60 -4.80 -4.34
N MET A 133 -14.67 -5.75 -4.29
CA MET A 133 -13.31 -5.61 -4.81
C MET A 133 -13.27 -5.47 -6.34
N THR A 134 -14.15 -6.16 -7.06
CA THR A 134 -14.26 -6.06 -8.53
C THR A 134 -14.79 -4.70 -8.94
N ILE A 135 -15.77 -4.16 -8.20
CA ILE A 135 -16.24 -2.78 -8.41
C ILE A 135 -15.09 -1.81 -8.14
N LYS A 136 -14.40 -1.95 -7.01
CA LYS A 136 -13.32 -1.03 -6.64
C LYS A 136 -12.16 -1.02 -7.64
N PHE A 137 -11.85 -2.14 -8.27
CA PHE A 137 -10.78 -2.21 -9.25
C PHE A 137 -10.95 -1.21 -10.41
N GLN A 138 -12.20 -0.88 -10.77
CA GLN A 138 -12.50 0.07 -11.85
C GLN A 138 -12.10 1.51 -11.52
N ASP A 139 -11.96 1.85 -10.23
CA ASP A 139 -11.52 3.17 -9.77
C ASP A 139 -9.99 3.36 -9.90
N PHE A 140 -9.23 2.29 -10.09
CA PHE A 140 -7.78 2.38 -10.17
C PHE A 140 -7.33 2.78 -11.58
N ASP A 141 -6.71 3.96 -11.67
CA ASP A 141 -6.08 4.43 -12.90
C ASP A 141 -4.80 3.65 -13.26
N GLU A 142 -4.32 3.84 -14.49
CA GLU A 142 -3.08 3.20 -14.97
C GLU A 142 -1.89 3.54 -14.07
N PHE A 143 -1.77 4.80 -13.64
CA PHE A 143 -0.65 5.28 -12.84
C PHE A 143 -0.56 4.56 -11.49
N SER A 144 -1.66 4.46 -10.75
CA SER A 144 -1.72 3.79 -9.45
C SER A 144 -1.45 2.29 -9.62
N LEU A 145 -2.07 1.63 -10.60
CA LEU A 145 -1.80 0.22 -10.89
C LEU A 145 -0.33 -0.01 -11.19
N ALA A 146 0.31 0.86 -11.98
CA ALA A 146 1.71 0.74 -12.33
C ALA A 146 2.62 0.97 -11.12
N LYS A 147 2.35 2.01 -10.33
CA LYS A 147 3.10 2.37 -9.12
C LYS A 147 3.11 1.26 -8.08
N TYR A 148 1.99 0.57 -7.91
CA TYR A 148 1.83 -0.48 -6.91
C TYR A 148 2.02 -1.90 -7.48
N ASN A 149 2.37 -2.05 -8.76
CA ASN A 149 2.65 -3.36 -9.35
C ASN A 149 4.07 -3.86 -8.98
N LYS A 150 4.13 -4.76 -8.01
CA LYS A 150 5.39 -5.34 -7.50
C LYS A 150 5.77 -6.68 -8.13
N GLU A 151 5.10 -7.13 -9.21
CA GLU A 151 5.31 -8.47 -9.79
C GLU A 151 6.76 -8.75 -10.16
N LYS A 152 7.46 -7.78 -10.77
CA LYS A 152 8.89 -7.94 -11.13
C LYS A 152 9.81 -8.02 -9.91
N ALA A 153 9.55 -7.19 -8.90
CA ALA A 153 10.36 -7.17 -7.68
C ALA A 153 10.22 -8.50 -6.93
N LEU A 154 8.99 -9.01 -6.81
CA LEU A 154 8.71 -10.32 -6.21
C LEU A 154 9.32 -11.47 -7.01
N ALA A 155 9.22 -11.45 -8.34
CA ALA A 155 9.86 -12.46 -9.19
C ALA A 155 11.38 -12.49 -9.02
N LYS A 156 12.01 -11.30 -8.92
CA LYS A 156 13.45 -11.18 -8.68
C LYS A 156 13.84 -11.67 -7.28
N ALA A 157 13.05 -11.34 -6.25
CA ALA A 157 13.28 -11.81 -4.89
C ALA A 157 13.21 -13.34 -4.81
N ARG A 158 12.16 -13.96 -5.36
CA ARG A 158 12.01 -15.42 -5.42
C ARG A 158 13.13 -16.10 -6.19
N ALA A 159 13.56 -15.52 -7.32
CA ALA A 159 14.67 -16.06 -8.10
C ALA A 159 15.99 -16.03 -7.29
N ARG A 160 16.19 -14.98 -6.47
CA ARG A 160 17.33 -14.88 -5.57
C ARG A 160 17.24 -15.91 -4.43
N GLU A 161 16.08 -16.03 -3.78
CA GLU A 161 15.85 -17.03 -2.73
C GLU A 161 16.10 -18.45 -3.23
N LYS A 162 15.60 -18.81 -4.43
CA LYS A 162 15.86 -20.11 -5.05
C LYS A 162 17.35 -20.33 -5.32
N LYS A 163 18.06 -19.30 -5.79
CA LYS A 163 19.50 -19.37 -5.99
C LYS A 163 20.25 -19.58 -4.67
N ASP A 164 19.89 -18.83 -3.63
CA ASP A 164 20.53 -18.91 -2.32
C ASP A 164 20.24 -20.27 -1.66
N ALA A 165 19.01 -20.79 -1.80
CA ALA A 165 18.62 -22.14 -1.37
C ALA A 165 19.41 -23.23 -2.11
N PHE A 166 19.55 -23.11 -3.44
CA PHE A 166 20.35 -24.03 -4.26
C PHE A 166 21.82 -24.06 -3.84
N ILE A 167 22.45 -22.90 -3.63
CA ILE A 167 23.81 -22.79 -3.11
C ILE A 167 23.90 -23.44 -1.71
N GLY A 168 22.92 -23.18 -0.85
CA GLY A 168 22.85 -23.77 0.48
C GLY A 168 22.68 -25.29 0.52
N ARG A 169 22.03 -25.89 -0.50
CA ARG A 169 21.97 -27.35 -0.67
C ARG A 169 23.31 -27.91 -1.17
N LEU A 170 23.96 -27.23 -2.13
CA LEU A 170 25.29 -27.60 -2.62
C LEU A 170 26.34 -27.67 -1.51
N ILE A 171 26.28 -26.73 -0.56
CA ILE A 171 27.21 -26.67 0.59
C ILE A 171 26.93 -27.81 1.60
N ARG A 172 25.67 -28.22 1.77
CA ARG A 172 25.26 -29.23 2.76
C ARG A 172 25.39 -30.68 2.29
N SER A 173 25.77 -30.91 1.03
CA SER A 173 25.80 -32.24 0.40
C SER A 173 24.51 -33.06 0.58
N ASP A 174 23.36 -32.40 0.71
CA ASP A 174 22.07 -33.09 0.81
C ASP A 174 21.58 -33.44 -0.59
N SER A 175 21.38 -34.73 -0.85
CA SER A 175 20.86 -35.29 -2.09
C SER A 175 19.34 -35.50 -2.07
N ASP A 176 18.62 -34.71 -1.28
CA ASP A 176 17.17 -34.89 -1.11
C ASP A 176 16.43 -34.03 -2.13
N ASP A 177 16.12 -34.65 -3.27
CA ASP A 177 15.32 -34.11 -4.37
C ASP A 177 13.84 -34.27 -4.00
N SER A 178 13.40 -33.56 -2.96
CA SER A 178 11.98 -33.37 -2.72
C SER A 178 11.49 -32.27 -3.65
N ASP A 179 10.66 -32.66 -4.61
CA ASP A 179 9.88 -31.76 -5.44
C ASP A 179 9.21 -30.72 -4.52
N GLU A 180 9.71 -29.48 -4.55
CA GLU A 180 9.04 -28.35 -3.93
C GLU A 180 7.68 -28.20 -4.63
N GLU A 181 6.66 -28.82 -4.05
CA GLU A 181 5.27 -28.57 -4.40
C GLU A 181 5.08 -27.06 -4.50
N ASP A 182 4.60 -26.60 -5.66
CA ASP A 182 4.26 -25.21 -5.93
C ASP A 182 3.27 -24.77 -4.85
N GLY A 183 3.83 -24.17 -3.80
CA GLY A 183 3.11 -23.86 -2.58
C GLY A 183 1.85 -23.07 -2.88
N PRO A 184 0.84 -23.14 -1.99
CA PRO A 184 -0.49 -22.61 -2.26
C PRO A 184 -0.43 -21.17 -2.80
N ARG A 185 -1.14 -20.92 -3.91
CA ARG A 185 -1.13 -19.65 -4.67
C ARG A 185 -1.44 -18.45 -3.77
N VAL A 186 -0.40 -17.85 -3.17
CA VAL A 186 -0.52 -16.62 -2.39
C VAL A 186 -0.88 -15.49 -3.36
N LEU A 187 -2.00 -14.81 -3.11
CA LEU A 187 -2.45 -13.66 -3.91
C LEU A 187 -1.66 -12.42 -3.51
N GLU A 188 -0.40 -12.34 -3.95
CA GLU A 188 0.54 -11.26 -3.61
C GLU A 188 0.65 -10.20 -4.70
N THR A 189 0.07 -10.46 -5.87
CA THR A 189 0.17 -9.58 -7.04
C THR A 189 -1.19 -9.18 -7.58
N LEU A 190 -1.25 -7.99 -8.17
CA LEU A 190 -2.45 -7.49 -8.87
C LEU A 190 -2.91 -8.47 -9.95
N LYS A 191 -1.98 -9.08 -10.69
CA LYS A 191 -2.25 -10.10 -11.71
C LYS A 191 -2.95 -11.32 -11.14
N GLN A 192 -2.48 -11.84 -10.01
CA GLN A 192 -3.11 -13.00 -9.37
C GLN A 192 -4.51 -12.65 -8.88
N MET A 193 -4.71 -11.46 -8.30
CA MET A 193 -6.01 -11.00 -7.84
C MET A 193 -7.00 -10.82 -9.01
N VAL A 194 -6.59 -10.17 -10.11
CA VAL A 194 -7.39 -10.02 -11.34
C VAL A 194 -7.83 -11.37 -11.88
N ARG A 195 -6.92 -12.35 -11.93
CA ARG A 195 -7.24 -13.73 -12.36
C ARG A 195 -8.19 -14.44 -11.41
N HIS A 196 -7.95 -14.33 -10.10
CA HIS A 196 -8.75 -15.01 -9.08
C HIS A 196 -10.19 -14.48 -9.00
N MET A 197 -10.38 -13.19 -9.23
CA MET A 197 -11.70 -12.56 -9.21
C MET A 197 -12.38 -12.50 -10.58
N HIS A 198 -11.72 -12.97 -11.63
CA HIS A 198 -12.21 -12.94 -13.02
C HIS A 198 -12.55 -11.53 -13.51
N ILE A 199 -11.69 -10.56 -13.19
CA ILE A 199 -11.88 -9.17 -13.60
C ILE A 199 -11.50 -9.02 -15.08
N SER A 200 -12.42 -8.49 -15.88
CA SER A 200 -12.24 -8.27 -17.32
C SER A 200 -12.17 -6.80 -17.72
N THR A 201 -12.58 -5.87 -16.85
CA THR A 201 -12.61 -4.42 -17.12
C THR A 201 -11.90 -3.60 -16.04
N PRO A 202 -11.27 -2.46 -16.39
CA PRO A 202 -11.04 -1.95 -17.75
C PRO A 202 -10.07 -2.84 -18.55
N VAL A 203 -10.39 -3.11 -19.83
CA VAL A 203 -9.70 -4.11 -20.66
C VAL A 203 -8.20 -3.84 -20.76
N TYR A 204 -7.83 -2.58 -21.04
CA TYR A 204 -6.42 -2.19 -21.17
C TYR A 204 -5.62 -2.52 -19.89
N ASN A 205 -6.11 -2.10 -18.72
CA ASN A 205 -5.47 -2.36 -17.43
C ASN A 205 -5.34 -3.86 -17.15
N VAL A 206 -6.41 -4.62 -17.38
CA VAL A 206 -6.43 -6.08 -17.20
C VAL A 206 -5.44 -6.77 -18.14
N MET A 207 -5.40 -6.40 -19.41
CA MET A 207 -4.47 -6.97 -20.40
C MET A 207 -3.01 -6.63 -20.06
N CYS A 208 -2.73 -5.40 -19.62
CA CYS A 208 -1.42 -4.97 -19.16
C CYS A 208 -0.95 -5.75 -17.91
N LEU A 209 -1.81 -5.89 -16.89
CA LEU A 209 -1.50 -6.64 -15.66
C LEU A 209 -1.33 -8.14 -15.92
N THR A 210 -2.16 -8.72 -16.79
CA THR A 210 -2.06 -10.15 -17.12
C THR A 210 -0.99 -10.45 -18.17
N GLY A 211 -0.40 -9.41 -18.76
CA GLY A 211 0.67 -9.50 -19.77
C GLY A 211 0.20 -10.12 -21.08
N LYS A 212 -1.04 -9.86 -21.50
CA LYS A 212 -1.59 -10.26 -22.80
C LYS A 212 -0.87 -9.52 -23.93
N ARG A 213 -0.94 -10.07 -25.14
CA ARG A 213 -0.39 -9.43 -26.34
C ARG A 213 -1.41 -8.46 -26.92
N TYR A 214 -0.92 -7.38 -27.50
CA TYR A 214 -1.74 -6.45 -28.27
C TYR A 214 -2.31 -7.18 -29.52
N PRO A 215 -3.57 -6.93 -29.89
CA PRO A 215 -4.21 -7.56 -31.04
C PRO A 215 -3.40 -7.44 -32.33
N THR A 216 -3.30 -8.54 -33.08
CA THR A 216 -2.49 -8.62 -34.30
C THR A 216 -3.17 -8.06 -35.53
N SER A 217 -4.49 -7.84 -35.49
CA SER A 217 -5.28 -7.21 -36.55
C SER A 217 -6.29 -6.23 -35.97
N GLN A 218 -6.83 -5.37 -36.82
CA GLN A 218 -7.85 -4.40 -36.47
C GLN A 218 -9.16 -5.08 -36.03
N GLU A 219 -9.55 -6.19 -36.65
CA GLU A 219 -10.74 -6.95 -36.27
C GLU A 219 -10.62 -7.52 -34.85
N LEU A 220 -9.46 -8.13 -34.53
CA LEU A 220 -9.18 -8.62 -33.19
C LEU A 220 -9.15 -7.49 -32.16
N PHE A 221 -8.71 -6.30 -32.56
CA PHE A 221 -8.69 -5.13 -31.68
C PHE A 221 -10.10 -4.63 -31.33
N HIS A 222 -11.00 -4.57 -32.30
CA HIS A 222 -12.40 -4.25 -32.03
C HIS A 222 -13.05 -5.30 -31.13
N GLN A 223 -12.74 -6.59 -31.33
CA GLN A 223 -13.28 -7.68 -30.51
C GLN A 223 -12.80 -7.66 -29.05
N THR A 224 -11.58 -7.16 -28.78
CA THR A 224 -11.09 -7.08 -27.39
C THR A 224 -11.73 -5.95 -26.60
N GLY A 225 -12.27 -4.92 -27.26
CA GLY A 225 -12.81 -3.73 -26.60
C GLY A 225 -11.72 -2.85 -25.97
N LEU A 226 -10.52 -2.85 -26.56
CA LEU A 226 -9.47 -1.89 -26.17
C LEU A 226 -9.88 -0.46 -26.59
N PRO A 227 -9.57 0.56 -25.77
CA PRO A 227 -9.86 1.94 -26.14
C PRO A 227 -8.88 2.49 -27.18
N GLY A 228 -9.34 3.44 -27.99
CA GLY A 228 -8.55 4.12 -29.03
C GLY A 228 -8.55 3.37 -30.37
N ASP A 229 -7.57 3.67 -31.21
CA ASP A 229 -7.42 3.07 -32.54
C ASP A 229 -6.40 1.93 -32.54
N TRP A 230 -6.58 0.98 -33.45
CA TRP A 230 -5.60 -0.09 -33.64
C TRP A 230 -4.26 0.48 -34.13
N ASP A 231 -3.17 -0.02 -33.57
CA ASP A 231 -1.81 0.42 -33.87
C ASP A 231 -1.00 -0.79 -34.34
N SER A 232 -0.70 -0.82 -35.64
CA SER A 232 0.05 -1.89 -36.29
C SER A 232 1.45 -2.07 -35.71
N SER A 233 2.08 -1.00 -35.21
CA SER A 233 3.41 -1.05 -34.60
C SER A 233 3.42 -1.83 -33.29
N ARG A 234 2.26 -1.98 -32.63
CA ARG A 234 2.10 -2.70 -31.37
C ARG A 234 1.66 -4.15 -31.56
N ALA A 235 1.24 -4.55 -32.76
CA ALA A 235 0.72 -5.87 -33.07
C ALA A 235 1.60 -6.99 -32.48
N GLY A 236 0.98 -7.89 -31.70
CA GLY A 236 1.66 -9.02 -31.08
C GLY A 236 2.65 -8.69 -29.94
N LYS A 237 2.95 -7.41 -29.68
CA LYS A 237 3.80 -6.99 -28.56
C LYS A 237 3.08 -7.19 -27.23
N ARG A 238 3.84 -7.56 -26.20
CA ARG A 238 3.29 -7.75 -24.85
C ARG A 238 2.90 -6.42 -24.24
N MET A 239 1.64 -6.29 -23.83
CA MET A 239 1.12 -5.09 -23.16
C MET A 239 1.68 -4.98 -21.75
N LYS A 240 1.96 -3.76 -21.32
CA LYS A 240 2.51 -3.40 -20.01
C LYS A 240 1.96 -2.02 -19.63
N LEU A 241 1.75 -1.80 -18.34
CA LEU A 241 1.45 -0.47 -17.83
C LEU A 241 2.65 0.46 -18.08
N ALA A 242 2.39 1.73 -18.34
CA ALA A 242 3.42 2.75 -18.42
C ALA A 242 4.26 2.78 -17.13
N VAL A 243 5.56 3.07 -17.26
CA VAL A 243 6.40 3.27 -16.07
C VAL A 243 5.96 4.57 -15.40
N PRO A 244 5.51 4.53 -14.14
CA PRO A 244 4.99 5.71 -13.47
C PRO A 244 6.14 6.68 -13.20
N VAL A 245 5.95 7.96 -13.53
CA VAL A 245 6.92 9.00 -13.19
C VAL A 245 6.71 9.41 -11.73
N THR A 246 7.57 8.92 -10.85
CA THR A 246 7.59 9.26 -9.42
C THR A 246 8.94 9.78 -8.98
N TRP A 247 9.00 10.46 -7.84
CA TRP A 247 10.28 10.93 -7.27
C TRP A 247 11.26 9.77 -7.05
N GLU A 248 10.79 8.58 -6.66
CA GLU A 248 11.62 7.37 -6.53
C GLU A 248 12.23 6.95 -7.87
N THR A 249 11.43 6.96 -8.95
CA THR A 249 11.92 6.59 -10.29
C THR A 249 12.92 7.62 -10.85
N GLN A 250 12.69 8.91 -10.59
CA GLN A 250 13.60 9.97 -10.99
C GLN A 250 14.93 9.90 -10.23
N LEU A 251 14.90 9.65 -8.91
CA LEU A 251 16.11 9.42 -8.14
C LEU A 251 16.87 8.17 -8.58
N SER A 252 16.15 7.10 -8.91
CA SER A 252 16.78 5.88 -9.43
C SER A 252 17.45 6.11 -10.79
N ALA A 253 16.87 6.97 -11.62
CA ALA A 253 17.38 7.28 -12.96
C ALA A 253 18.54 8.30 -12.94
N TRP A 254 18.46 9.35 -12.12
CA TRP A 254 19.39 10.49 -12.14
C TRP A 254 20.38 10.49 -10.96
N GLY A 255 20.12 9.67 -9.94
CA GLY A 255 20.91 9.54 -8.72
C GLY A 255 20.55 10.56 -7.63
N ASN A 256 21.07 10.32 -6.43
CA ASN A 256 20.97 11.22 -5.27
C ASN A 256 21.91 12.43 -5.45
N LYS A 257 21.49 13.44 -6.21
CA LYS A 257 22.27 14.64 -6.55
C LYS A 257 21.45 15.90 -6.31
N ALA A 258 22.10 17.03 -6.04
CA ALA A 258 21.43 18.32 -5.86
C ALA A 258 20.49 18.62 -7.04
N SER A 259 20.97 18.52 -8.27
CA SER A 259 20.19 18.80 -9.49
C SER A 259 18.92 17.95 -9.61
N THR A 260 18.96 16.69 -9.15
CA THR A 260 17.78 15.81 -9.12
C THR A 260 16.74 16.33 -8.13
N TRP A 261 17.15 16.67 -6.91
CA TRP A 261 16.26 17.20 -5.88
C TRP A 261 15.69 18.57 -6.23
N GLU A 262 16.52 19.46 -6.75
CA GLU A 262 16.14 20.80 -7.22
C GLU A 262 15.05 20.69 -8.30
N LYS A 263 15.27 19.84 -9.31
CA LYS A 263 14.27 19.57 -10.35
C LYS A 263 12.97 18.98 -9.81
N LEU A 264 13.02 18.09 -8.82
CA LEU A 264 11.82 17.53 -8.17
C LEU A 264 11.03 18.60 -7.41
N LEU A 265 11.74 19.49 -6.70
CA LEU A 265 11.14 20.61 -5.97
C LEU A 265 10.51 21.62 -6.94
N ASP A 266 11.20 21.98 -8.02
CA ASP A 266 10.72 22.94 -9.02
C ASP A 266 9.45 22.48 -9.74
N ASN A 267 9.41 21.21 -10.12
CA ASN A 267 8.25 20.64 -10.80
C ASN A 267 7.13 20.21 -9.83
N ASN A 268 7.24 20.46 -8.52
CA ASN A 268 6.31 20.01 -7.49
C ASN A 268 6.06 18.49 -7.51
N GLN A 269 7.09 17.72 -7.86
CA GLN A 269 7.04 16.25 -7.99
C GLN A 269 7.47 15.52 -6.71
N LEU A 270 7.79 16.26 -5.64
CA LEU A 270 8.14 15.72 -4.33
C LEU A 270 7.00 15.93 -3.33
N PRO A 271 6.18 14.90 -3.02
CA PRO A 271 5.09 15.01 -2.06
C PRO A 271 5.58 15.41 -0.66
N PHE A 272 4.72 16.06 0.13
CA PHE A 272 5.06 16.56 1.48
C PHE A 272 5.74 15.51 2.37
N MET A 273 5.16 14.30 2.48
CA MET A 273 5.75 13.21 3.27
C MET A 273 7.12 12.78 2.73
N ALA A 274 7.30 12.74 1.40
CA ALA A 274 8.57 12.37 0.79
C ALA A 274 9.63 13.44 1.04
N MET A 275 9.26 14.73 0.97
CA MET A 275 10.11 15.85 1.31
C MET A 275 10.58 15.75 2.77
N LEU A 276 9.64 15.56 3.70
CA LEU A 276 9.92 15.47 5.13
C LEU A 276 10.89 14.32 5.47
N ARG A 277 10.73 13.14 4.87
CA ARG A 277 11.61 11.99 5.16
C ARG A 277 12.97 12.03 4.46
N ASN A 278 13.17 12.92 3.49
CA ASN A 278 14.40 12.99 2.69
C ASN A 278 15.18 14.29 2.94
N LEU A 279 14.92 15.00 4.04
CA LEU A 279 15.63 16.24 4.37
C LEU A 279 17.14 16.04 4.46
N ARG A 280 17.58 14.97 5.13
CA ARG A 280 18.99 14.57 5.19
C ARG A 280 19.60 14.37 3.79
N ASN A 281 18.93 13.62 2.91
CA ASN A 281 19.45 13.38 1.56
C ASN A 281 19.59 14.68 0.75
N MET A 282 18.66 15.62 0.91
CA MET A 282 18.74 16.93 0.26
C MET A 282 19.87 17.80 0.83
N LEU A 283 20.12 17.73 2.14
CA LEU A 283 21.25 18.40 2.80
C LEU A 283 22.60 17.81 2.35
N GLU A 284 22.73 16.48 2.39
CA GLU A 284 23.95 15.78 1.96
C GLU A 284 24.24 16.00 0.47
N ALA A 285 23.19 16.07 -0.36
CA ALA A 285 23.34 16.36 -1.78
C ALA A 285 23.75 17.82 -2.07
N GLY A 286 23.61 18.75 -1.13
CA GLY A 286 23.98 20.16 -1.29
C GLY A 286 23.03 20.92 -2.22
N ILE A 287 21.71 20.88 -1.98
CA ILE A 287 20.77 21.73 -2.72
C ILE A 287 21.03 23.22 -2.44
N SER A 288 20.70 24.10 -3.37
CA SER A 288 20.94 25.54 -3.21
C SER A 288 20.06 26.18 -2.13
N MET A 289 20.50 27.34 -1.62
CA MET A 289 19.82 28.08 -0.56
C MET A 289 18.37 28.46 -0.93
N GLN A 290 18.11 28.77 -2.21
CA GLN A 290 16.76 29.01 -2.71
C GLN A 290 15.83 27.80 -2.52
N HIS A 291 16.34 26.60 -2.76
CA HIS A 291 15.59 25.35 -2.58
C HIS A 291 15.42 25.00 -1.11
N HIS A 292 16.42 25.27 -0.26
CA HIS A 292 16.25 25.20 1.19
C HIS A 292 15.11 26.11 1.67
N GLN A 293 15.05 27.36 1.21
CA GLN A 293 13.94 28.26 1.55
C GLN A 293 12.59 27.72 1.07
N LYS A 294 12.51 27.10 -0.11
CA LYS A 294 11.28 26.49 -0.62
C LYS A 294 10.82 25.32 0.26
N VAL A 295 11.74 24.45 0.69
CA VAL A 295 11.47 23.35 1.63
C VAL A 295 10.98 23.91 2.97
N ILE A 296 11.69 24.87 3.56
CA ILE A 296 11.33 25.50 4.84
C ILE A 296 9.93 26.13 4.75
N ARG A 297 9.66 26.94 3.71
CA ARG A 297 8.34 27.55 3.49
C ARG A 297 7.24 26.50 3.40
N THR A 298 7.49 25.37 2.76
CA THR A 298 6.51 24.29 2.64
C THR A 298 6.25 23.60 3.98
N LEU A 299 7.32 23.28 4.72
CA LEU A 299 7.24 22.54 5.99
C LEU A 299 6.78 23.39 7.18
N THR A 300 6.83 24.73 7.06
CA THR A 300 6.36 25.67 8.10
C THR A 300 5.02 26.30 7.76
N ASN A 301 4.48 26.10 6.56
CA ASN A 301 3.17 26.63 6.17
C ASN A 301 2.03 25.85 6.85
N PRO A 302 1.17 26.49 7.67
CA PRO A 302 0.11 25.81 8.40
C PRO A 302 -0.89 25.06 7.50
N GLN A 303 -1.23 25.62 6.33
CA GLN A 303 -2.17 25.00 5.40
C GLN A 303 -1.58 23.74 4.76
N SER A 304 -0.30 23.77 4.38
CA SER A 304 0.44 22.62 3.85
C SER A 304 0.54 21.51 4.89
N ILE A 305 0.86 21.86 6.14
CA ILE A 305 0.92 20.90 7.26
C ILE A 305 -0.45 20.25 7.48
N ALA A 306 -1.52 21.05 7.60
CA ALA A 306 -2.88 20.52 7.82
C ALA A 306 -3.33 19.59 6.68
N ARG A 307 -3.06 19.96 5.42
CA ARG A 307 -3.40 19.15 4.24
C ARG A 307 -2.55 17.87 4.14
N SER A 308 -1.33 17.86 4.67
CA SER A 308 -0.43 16.72 4.59
C SER A 308 -0.89 15.49 5.39
N ARG A 309 -1.77 15.71 6.38
CA ARG A 309 -2.22 14.71 7.36
C ARG A 309 -1.05 13.97 8.05
N GLN A 310 0.11 14.61 8.13
CA GLN A 310 1.27 14.05 8.85
C GLN A 310 1.11 14.30 10.34
N PHE A 311 1.32 13.25 11.14
CA PHE A 311 1.33 13.37 12.59
C PHE A 311 2.56 14.12 13.09
N PRO A 312 2.48 14.80 14.25
CA PRO A 312 3.61 15.52 14.84
C PRO A 312 4.88 14.67 14.97
N PHE A 313 4.76 13.40 15.36
CA PHE A 313 5.91 12.51 15.52
C PHE A 313 6.68 12.29 14.20
N ARG A 314 6.04 12.44 13.02
CA ARG A 314 6.74 12.33 11.73
C ARG A 314 7.71 13.48 11.51
N PHE A 315 7.40 14.67 12.03
CA PHE A 315 8.31 15.81 12.03
C PHE A 315 9.46 15.58 13.01
N PHE A 316 9.16 15.05 14.20
CA PHE A 316 10.19 14.69 15.18
C PHE A 316 11.17 13.64 14.62
N THR A 317 10.69 12.55 14.03
CA THR A 317 11.56 11.55 13.38
C THR A 317 12.37 12.16 12.23
N ALA A 318 11.81 13.10 11.48
CA ALA A 318 12.56 13.80 10.44
C ALA A 318 13.65 14.70 11.01
N TYR A 319 13.38 15.39 12.12
CA TYR A 319 14.36 16.18 12.86
C TYR A 319 15.50 15.30 13.39
N GLU A 320 15.19 14.18 14.06
CA GLU A 320 16.20 13.23 14.54
C GLU A 320 17.05 12.67 13.39
N ALA A 321 16.44 12.41 12.22
CA ALA A 321 17.18 11.92 11.06
C ALA A 321 18.14 12.96 10.45
N ILE A 322 17.96 14.26 10.77
CA ILE A 322 18.83 15.37 10.34
C ILE A 322 19.97 15.61 11.33
N ASP A 323 19.96 14.97 12.51
CA ASP A 323 21.05 15.06 13.48
C ASP A 323 22.34 14.48 12.88
N ILE A 324 23.05 15.35 12.18
CA ILE A 324 24.28 15.12 11.43
C ILE A 324 25.27 16.13 12.00
N ASP A 325 26.52 15.73 12.14
CA ASP A 325 27.60 16.64 12.54
C ASP A 325 27.76 17.76 11.50
N LEU A 326 27.19 18.93 11.80
CA LEU A 326 27.27 20.12 10.96
C LEU A 326 28.71 20.63 10.78
N GLY A 327 29.65 20.20 11.63
CA GLY A 327 31.08 20.48 11.51
C GLY A 327 31.74 19.82 10.29
N GLY A 328 31.11 18.81 9.70
CA GLY A 328 31.58 18.11 8.50
C GLY A 328 31.13 18.73 7.16
N LEU A 329 30.39 19.84 7.18
CA LEU A 329 29.95 20.53 5.97
C LEU A 329 31.12 21.33 5.37
N VAL A 330 31.48 21.03 4.12
CA VAL A 330 32.55 21.71 3.39
C VAL A 330 31.93 22.47 2.22
N LYS A 331 32.50 23.63 1.89
CA LYS A 331 32.11 24.40 0.71
C LYS A 331 32.74 23.75 -0.53
N GLY A 332 31.90 23.15 -1.37
CA GLY A 332 32.31 22.54 -2.63
C GLY A 332 32.83 23.54 -3.65
N THR A 333 33.44 23.05 -4.72
CA THR A 333 34.00 23.86 -5.82
C THR A 333 32.96 24.67 -6.57
N ASP A 334 31.69 24.29 -6.49
CA ASP A 334 30.52 25.00 -7.01
C ASP A 334 29.96 26.06 -6.01
N GLY A 335 30.64 26.27 -4.89
CA GLY A 335 30.27 27.20 -3.84
C GLY A 335 29.15 26.72 -2.92
N ARG A 336 28.64 25.50 -3.10
CA ARG A 336 27.55 24.92 -2.30
C ARG A 336 28.11 24.26 -1.04
N LEU A 337 27.36 24.33 0.06
CA LEU A 337 27.69 23.60 1.29
C LEU A 337 27.13 22.18 1.19
N GLY A 338 27.97 21.18 1.44
CA GLY A 338 27.59 19.77 1.44
C GLY A 338 28.61 18.91 2.18
N PHE A 339 28.30 17.64 2.40
CA PHE A 339 29.28 16.70 2.95
C PHE A 339 30.24 16.26 1.83
N PRO A 340 31.56 16.12 2.13
CA PRO A 340 32.51 15.63 1.15
C PRO A 340 32.11 14.22 0.71
N LYS A 341 32.25 13.92 -0.57
CA LYS A 341 31.89 12.58 -1.05
C LYS A 341 32.81 11.56 -0.41
N ARG A 342 32.30 10.34 -0.18
CA ARG A 342 33.11 9.19 0.29
C ARG A 342 34.29 8.83 -0.62
N SER A 343 34.32 9.34 -1.85
CA SER A 343 35.42 9.21 -2.81
C SER A 343 36.47 10.32 -2.70
N GLU A 344 36.18 11.37 -1.92
CA GLU A 344 37.01 12.56 -1.68
C GLU A 344 37.59 12.58 -0.25
N LEU A 345 37.20 11.58 0.56
CA LEU A 345 37.78 11.18 1.85
C LEU A 345 38.65 9.94 1.63
#